data_AF-A0A957FFV6-F1
#
_entry.id   AF-A0A957FFV6-F1
#
_cell.length_a   1.000
_cell.length_b   1.000
_cell.length_c   1.000
_cell.angle_alpha   90.00
_cell.angle_beta   90.00
_cell.angle_gamma   90.00
#
_symmetry.space_group_name_H-M   'P 1'
#
loop_
_entity.id
_entity.type
_entity.pdbx_description
1 polymer ?
#
loop_
_entity_poly.entity_id
_entity_poly.type
_entity_poly.pdbx_seq_one_letter_code
_entity_poly.pdbx_strand_id
1 'polypeptide(L)'
;MQNPKKRLMIFLGLLLLLTLVFTACSQETVEVTRVVEVPGPEVEVTREVEVEVPGPEVEVTRIVEVMVEPEQSVSAVPFLEQWQSSGHADVEAEAFNHWNEEDPQEVPTGCAKCHSTPGYLDFLGADGTEFGTVENASPIGTTVECAACHNDVTLGLTSVVFPSGVEVMGLGDESRCMQCHQGRSSKLTVDQGIIDAGLDPVADLDVVSEDVGFTNIHYYAAAATLYGKVAMGGYEYDGKAYDGKFDHVAGYDSCIDCHNPHTLEVKVDECFGCHT
;
A
#
# COMPACT_ATOMS: atom_id res chain seq x y z
N MET A 1 -34.19 50.27 15.99
CA MET A 1 -33.29 51.37 15.54
C MET A 1 -31.91 51.16 16.17
N GLN A 2 -30.98 50.52 15.46
CA GLN A 2 -29.64 50.24 15.98
C GLN A 2 -28.79 51.53 15.97
N ASN A 3 -28.12 51.79 17.09
CA ASN A 3 -27.39 53.03 17.36
C ASN A 3 -26.20 53.20 16.38
N PRO A 4 -26.14 54.27 15.57
CA PRO A 4 -25.14 54.47 14.51
C PRO A 4 -23.70 54.50 15.06
N LYS A 5 -23.51 54.86 16.33
CA LYS A 5 -22.20 54.86 16.99
C LYS A 5 -21.62 53.46 17.18
N LYS A 6 -22.48 52.43 17.33
CA LYS A 6 -22.06 51.04 17.53
C LYS A 6 -21.57 50.39 16.22
N ARG A 7 -22.18 50.76 15.08
CA ARG A 7 -21.72 50.32 13.75
C ARG A 7 -20.37 50.95 13.39
N LEU A 8 -20.16 52.22 13.73
CA LEU A 8 -18.89 52.90 13.45
C LEU A 8 -17.72 52.31 14.25
N MET A 9 -17.94 51.90 15.50
CA MET A 9 -16.88 51.26 16.30
C MET A 9 -16.56 49.83 15.85
N ILE A 10 -17.55 49.08 15.37
CA ILE A 10 -17.32 47.74 14.80
C ILE A 10 -16.56 47.85 13.47
N PHE A 11 -16.90 48.83 12.63
CA PHE A 11 -16.16 49.08 11.38
C PHE A 11 -14.72 49.56 11.64
N LEU A 12 -14.47 50.44 12.61
CA LEU A 12 -13.11 50.84 12.97
C LEU A 12 -12.29 49.67 13.56
N GLY A 13 -12.92 48.80 14.35
CA GLY A 13 -12.27 47.61 14.90
C GLY A 13 -11.89 46.58 13.83
N LEU A 14 -12.76 46.36 12.84
CA LEU A 14 -12.47 45.47 11.71
C LEU A 14 -11.38 46.02 10.79
N LEU A 15 -11.36 47.35 10.58
CA LEU A 15 -10.33 48.00 9.76
C LEU A 15 -8.94 47.93 10.41
N LEU A 16 -8.86 48.07 11.75
CA LEU A 16 -7.59 47.96 12.48
C LEU A 16 -7.04 46.52 12.47
N LEU A 17 -7.93 45.52 12.55
CA LEU A 17 -7.55 44.11 12.44
C LEU A 17 -7.09 43.73 11.01
N LEU A 18 -7.70 44.32 9.97
CA LEU A 18 -7.27 44.08 8.58
C LEU A 18 -5.89 44.70 8.28
N THR A 19 -5.55 45.83 8.90
CA THR A 19 -4.23 46.47 8.72
C THR A 19 -3.08 45.73 9.39
N LEU A 20 -3.35 44.90 10.41
CA LEU A 20 -2.35 44.09 11.10
C LEU A 20 -1.98 42.80 10.34
N VAL A 21 -2.81 42.35 9.39
CA VAL A 21 -2.55 41.12 8.61
C VAL A 21 -1.71 41.38 7.36
N PHE A 22 -1.68 42.61 6.83
CA PHE A 22 -0.94 42.93 5.60
C PHE A 22 0.55 43.32 5.80
N THR A 23 1.05 43.40 7.03
CA THR A 23 2.46 43.80 7.29
C THR A 23 3.41 42.60 7.49
N ALA A 24 2.95 41.36 7.35
CA ALA A 24 3.74 40.16 7.63
C ALA A 24 4.29 39.42 6.39
N CYS A 25 4.08 39.92 5.17
CA CYS A 25 4.61 39.30 3.94
C CYS A 25 5.36 40.32 3.07
N SER A 26 6.49 40.81 3.56
CA SER A 26 7.54 41.38 2.71
C SER A 26 8.69 40.37 2.65
N GLN A 27 8.58 39.38 1.76
CA GLN A 27 9.73 38.53 1.42
C GLN A 27 10.60 39.29 0.42
N GLU A 28 11.83 39.56 0.87
CA GLU A 28 12.92 40.07 0.05
C GLU A 28 13.25 39.03 -1.04
N THR A 29 13.26 39.45 -2.30
CA THR A 29 13.66 38.57 -3.40
C THR A 29 15.17 38.34 -3.33
N VAL A 30 15.59 37.19 -2.81
CA VAL A 30 16.97 36.73 -2.86
C VAL A 30 17.22 36.08 -4.22
N GLU A 31 18.04 36.72 -5.05
CA GLU A 31 18.54 36.13 -6.29
C GLU A 31 19.60 35.08 -5.93
N VAL A 32 19.21 33.79 -5.96
CA VAL A 32 20.11 32.67 -5.68
C VAL A 32 20.90 32.36 -6.94
N THR A 33 22.11 32.92 -7.05
CA THR A 33 23.12 32.42 -7.99
C THR A 33 23.73 31.15 -7.40
N ARG A 34 23.19 29.98 -7.75
CA ARG A 34 23.79 28.68 -7.38
C ARG A 34 24.91 28.38 -8.37
N VAL A 35 26.16 28.52 -7.93
CA VAL A 35 27.30 27.86 -8.56
C VAL A 35 27.14 26.37 -8.29
N VAL A 36 26.99 25.57 -9.33
CA VAL A 36 26.99 24.10 -9.23
C VAL A 36 28.45 23.67 -9.32
N GLU A 37 29.09 23.46 -8.17
CA GLU A 37 30.28 22.62 -8.12
C GLU A 37 29.81 21.17 -8.26
N VAL A 38 30.25 20.50 -9.34
CA VAL A 38 30.02 19.07 -9.53
C VAL A 38 30.99 18.35 -8.58
N PRO A 39 30.52 17.63 -7.55
CA PRO A 39 31.41 16.85 -6.72
C PRO A 39 31.94 15.70 -7.57
N GLY A 40 33.25 15.70 -7.82
CA GLY A 40 33.95 14.44 -8.08
C GLY A 40 33.87 13.57 -6.83
N PRO A 41 34.05 12.24 -6.95
CA PRO A 41 33.98 11.34 -5.80
C PRO A 41 34.93 11.85 -4.70
N GLU A 42 34.41 12.03 -3.49
CA GLU A 42 35.23 12.31 -2.31
C GLU A 42 36.17 11.12 -2.10
N VAL A 43 37.46 11.37 -2.29
CA VAL A 43 38.49 10.40 -1.94
C VAL A 43 38.57 10.39 -0.42
N GLU A 44 37.87 9.46 0.21
CA GLU A 44 37.96 9.26 1.65
C GLU A 44 39.34 8.67 1.96
N VAL A 45 40.23 9.48 2.54
CA VAL A 45 41.55 9.03 3.00
C VAL A 45 41.34 8.21 4.27
N THR A 46 41.11 6.90 4.11
CA THR A 46 40.77 6.01 5.23
C THR A 46 41.94 5.77 6.20
N ARG A 47 43.18 6.12 5.80
CA ARG A 47 44.36 6.11 6.67
C ARG A 47 45.56 6.83 6.04
N GLU A 48 46.08 7.87 6.70
CA GLU A 48 47.45 8.34 6.46
C GLU A 48 48.44 7.51 7.27
N VAL A 49 49.51 7.02 6.62
CA VAL A 49 50.61 6.32 7.30
C VAL A 49 51.85 7.19 7.16
N GLU A 50 52.13 8.00 8.19
CA GLU A 50 53.44 8.63 8.34
C GLU A 50 54.43 7.59 8.87
N VAL A 51 55.49 7.34 8.10
CA VAL A 51 56.62 6.50 8.53
C VAL A 51 57.83 7.42 8.70
N GLU A 52 58.22 7.68 9.95
CA GLU A 52 59.52 8.32 10.21
C GLU A 52 60.64 7.30 9.99
N VAL A 53 61.44 7.52 8.95
CA VAL A 53 62.64 6.72 8.67
C VAL A 53 63.87 7.50 9.14
N PRO A 54 64.66 7.00 10.10
CA PRO A 54 65.88 7.68 10.50
C PRO A 54 66.99 7.41 9.47
N GLY A 55 67.27 8.40 8.62
CA GLY A 55 68.29 8.33 7.56
C GLY A 55 68.21 9.53 6.61
N PRO A 56 69.18 9.73 5.70
CA PRO A 56 69.14 10.84 4.75
C PRO A 56 67.92 10.70 3.84
N GLU A 57 67.30 11.84 3.53
CA GLU A 57 66.04 12.00 2.78
C GLU A 57 65.87 10.93 1.68
N VAL A 58 64.87 10.06 1.85
CA VAL A 58 64.48 9.08 0.84
C VAL A 58 63.37 9.69 -0.01
N GLU A 59 63.66 9.96 -1.28
CA GLU A 59 62.65 10.40 -2.24
C GLU A 59 61.57 9.33 -2.42
N VAL A 60 60.31 9.72 -2.28
CA VAL A 60 59.15 8.88 -2.58
C VAL A 60 59.07 8.73 -4.11
N THR A 61 59.68 7.70 -4.68
CA THR A 61 59.77 7.54 -6.14
C THR A 61 58.52 6.94 -6.78
N ARG A 62 57.54 6.46 -6.01
CA ARG A 62 56.32 5.86 -6.55
C ARG A 62 55.19 5.77 -5.51
N ILE A 63 54.08 6.43 -5.79
CA ILE A 63 52.79 6.14 -5.15
C ILE A 63 52.17 4.98 -5.95
N VAL A 64 51.85 3.88 -5.27
CA VAL A 64 51.08 2.78 -5.87
C VAL A 64 49.64 2.97 -5.42
N GLU A 65 48.82 3.54 -6.31
CA GLU A 65 47.38 3.52 -6.14
C GLU A 65 46.90 2.08 -6.31
N VAL A 66 46.57 1.43 -5.20
CA VAL A 66 45.89 0.14 -5.22
C VAL A 66 44.42 0.47 -5.49
N MET A 67 43.99 0.27 -6.73
CA MET A 67 42.56 0.19 -7.05
C MET A 67 42.01 -1.02 -6.32
N VAL A 68 41.36 -0.77 -5.18
CA VAL A 68 40.50 -1.78 -4.57
C VAL A 68 39.32 -1.90 -5.52
N GLU A 69 39.24 -3.01 -6.26
CA GLU A 69 38.00 -3.35 -6.95
C GLU A 69 36.88 -3.27 -5.91
N PRO A 70 35.78 -2.54 -6.18
CA PRO A 70 34.67 -2.52 -5.25
C PRO A 70 34.28 -3.96 -5.04
N GLU A 71 34.40 -4.45 -3.79
CA GLU A 71 33.87 -5.75 -3.43
C GLU A 71 32.38 -5.72 -3.80
N GLN A 72 32.06 -6.34 -4.93
CA GLN A 72 30.72 -6.73 -5.28
C GLN A 72 30.30 -7.80 -4.26
N SER A 73 29.85 -7.34 -3.11
CA SER A 73 29.06 -8.16 -2.19
C SER A 73 28.00 -7.32 -1.48
N VAL A 74 27.28 -6.49 -2.24
CA VAL A 74 25.84 -6.44 -1.96
C VAL A 74 25.33 -7.86 -2.19
N SER A 75 25.07 -8.60 -1.11
CA SER A 75 24.43 -9.90 -1.23
C SER A 75 23.16 -9.69 -2.06
N ALA A 76 23.07 -10.32 -3.23
CA ALA A 76 21.89 -10.18 -4.07
C ALA A 76 20.66 -10.55 -3.24
N VAL A 77 19.68 -9.65 -3.16
CA VAL A 77 18.42 -9.94 -2.47
C VAL A 77 17.77 -11.11 -3.22
N PRO A 78 17.52 -12.26 -2.55
CA PRO A 78 16.92 -13.41 -3.21
C PRO A 78 15.59 -13.03 -3.86
N PHE A 79 15.34 -13.57 -5.05
CA PHE A 79 14.09 -13.39 -5.80
C PHE A 79 13.73 -11.94 -6.19
N LEU A 80 14.64 -10.97 -6.02
CA LEU A 80 14.39 -9.57 -6.38
C LEU A 80 13.98 -9.40 -7.85
N GLU A 81 14.72 -10.04 -8.77
CA GLU A 81 14.42 -9.96 -10.20
C GLU A 81 13.06 -10.60 -10.55
N GLN A 82 12.68 -11.67 -9.83
CA GLN A 82 11.38 -12.31 -9.99
C GLN A 82 10.24 -11.40 -9.52
N TRP A 83 10.43 -10.72 -8.38
CA TRP A 83 9.43 -9.76 -7.89
C TRP A 83 9.29 -8.57 -8.83
N GLN A 84 10.40 -8.02 -9.31
CA GLN A 84 10.43 -6.87 -10.21
C GLN A 84 9.72 -7.13 -11.56
N SER A 85 9.62 -8.39 -11.99
CA SER A 85 8.86 -8.77 -13.18
C SER A 85 7.39 -9.13 -12.90
N SER A 86 6.97 -9.12 -11.64
CA SER A 86 5.61 -9.47 -11.23
C SER A 86 4.64 -8.30 -11.42
N GLY A 87 3.34 -8.60 -11.54
CA GLY A 87 2.30 -7.58 -11.63
C GLY A 87 2.18 -6.68 -10.38
N HIS A 88 2.70 -7.11 -9.22
CA HIS A 88 2.73 -6.30 -8.02
C HIS A 88 3.82 -5.23 -8.02
N ALA A 89 4.85 -5.38 -8.85
CA ALA A 89 5.92 -4.40 -9.04
C ALA A 89 5.74 -3.58 -10.32
N ASP A 90 4.65 -3.77 -11.06
CA ASP A 90 4.36 -3.05 -12.30
C ASP A 90 3.98 -1.60 -12.01
N VAL A 91 4.97 -0.72 -12.02
CA VAL A 91 4.82 0.72 -11.77
C VAL A 91 3.99 1.44 -12.85
N GLU A 92 3.67 0.80 -13.97
CA GLU A 92 2.83 1.37 -15.03
C GLU A 92 1.37 0.88 -14.93
N ALA A 93 1.08 -0.10 -14.07
CA ALA A 93 -0.25 -0.66 -13.94
C ALA A 93 -1.27 0.37 -13.40
N GLU A 94 -2.49 0.33 -13.93
CA GLU A 94 -3.61 1.17 -13.48
C GLU A 94 -3.85 1.04 -11.97
N ALA A 95 -3.61 -0.15 -11.41
CA ALA A 95 -3.75 -0.41 -9.99
C ALA A 95 -2.92 0.53 -9.11
N PHE A 96 -1.81 1.09 -9.59
CA PHE A 96 -0.95 2.00 -8.81
C PHE A 96 -0.97 3.44 -9.33
N ASN A 97 -1.54 3.67 -10.52
CA ASN A 97 -1.51 4.96 -11.20
C ASN A 97 -2.87 5.66 -11.30
N HIS A 98 -3.96 5.00 -10.89
CA HIS A 98 -5.33 5.54 -10.97
C HIS A 98 -5.46 6.98 -10.43
N TRP A 99 -4.74 7.29 -9.34
CA TRP A 99 -4.84 8.58 -8.64
C TRP A 99 -3.80 9.63 -9.06
N ASN A 100 -2.96 9.34 -10.06
CA ASN A 100 -1.88 10.27 -10.45
C ASN A 100 -2.38 11.60 -11.02
N GLU A 101 -3.60 11.63 -11.56
CA GLU A 101 -4.21 12.83 -12.14
C GLU A 101 -5.25 13.48 -11.21
N GLU A 102 -5.45 12.93 -10.00
CA GLU A 102 -6.39 13.45 -8.99
C GLU A 102 -5.79 14.64 -8.21
N ASP A 103 -6.64 15.40 -7.51
CA ASP A 103 -6.24 16.49 -6.61
C ASP A 103 -6.89 16.31 -5.23
N PRO A 104 -6.13 15.98 -4.17
CA PRO A 104 -4.67 15.77 -4.15
C PRO A 104 -4.21 14.48 -4.87
N GLN A 105 -2.95 14.49 -5.33
CA GLN A 105 -2.29 13.33 -5.96
C GLN A 105 -1.82 12.33 -4.89
N GLU A 106 -2.75 11.54 -4.38
CA GLU A 106 -2.52 10.54 -3.34
C GLU A 106 -3.45 9.33 -3.53
N VAL A 107 -3.02 8.17 -3.05
CA VAL A 107 -3.89 7.00 -2.96
C VAL A 107 -4.77 7.16 -1.70
N PRO A 108 -6.09 7.31 -1.83
CA PRO A 108 -6.97 7.55 -0.69
C PRO A 108 -6.97 6.36 0.29
N THR A 109 -7.24 6.62 1.56
CA THR A 109 -7.26 5.61 2.65
C THR A 109 -8.07 4.36 2.30
N GLY A 110 -9.22 4.52 1.65
CA GLY A 110 -10.09 3.42 1.22
C GLY A 110 -9.52 2.53 0.11
N CYS A 111 -8.38 2.88 -0.48
CA CYS A 111 -7.69 2.13 -1.54
C CYS A 111 -6.24 1.79 -1.18
N ALA A 112 -5.61 2.60 -0.33
CA ALA A 112 -4.20 2.53 -0.01
C ALA A 112 -3.76 1.19 0.62
N LYS A 113 -4.64 0.48 1.34
CA LYS A 113 -4.37 -0.87 1.87
C LYS A 113 -3.80 -1.82 0.79
N CYS A 114 -4.38 -1.79 -0.40
CA CYS A 114 -4.07 -2.77 -1.46
C CYS A 114 -3.24 -2.17 -2.60
N HIS A 115 -3.24 -0.85 -2.72
CA HIS A 115 -2.68 -0.12 -3.86
C HIS A 115 -1.44 0.70 -3.51
N SER A 116 -0.83 0.43 -2.36
CA SER A 116 0.43 1.05 -1.95
C SER A 116 1.07 0.26 -0.80
N THR A 117 2.40 0.16 -0.77
CA THR A 117 3.10 -0.42 0.39
C THR A 117 2.89 0.41 1.67
N PRO A 118 3.02 1.76 1.66
CA PRO A 118 2.75 2.56 2.84
C PRO A 118 1.36 2.34 3.44
N GLY A 119 0.31 2.27 2.60
CA GLY A 119 -1.05 2.04 3.08
C GLY A 119 -1.27 0.64 3.64
N TYR A 120 -0.56 -0.37 3.14
CA TYR A 120 -0.58 -1.70 3.76
C TYR A 120 0.16 -1.72 5.10
N LEU A 121 1.27 -0.99 5.24
CA LEU A 121 1.99 -0.86 6.50
C LEU A 121 1.17 -0.12 7.55
N ASP A 122 0.44 0.93 7.15
CA ASP A 122 -0.56 1.63 7.98
C ASP A 122 -1.66 0.64 8.42
N PHE A 123 -2.25 -0.11 7.49
CA PHE A 123 -3.21 -1.18 7.83
C PHE A 123 -2.69 -2.19 8.86
N LEU A 124 -1.41 -2.55 8.78
CA LEU A 124 -0.78 -3.47 9.70
C LEU A 124 -0.36 -2.82 11.03
N GLY A 125 -0.46 -1.49 11.17
CA GLY A 125 0.14 -0.74 12.28
C GLY A 125 1.65 -0.87 12.36
N ALA A 126 2.31 -1.26 11.25
CA ALA A 126 3.75 -1.49 11.18
C ALA A 126 4.56 -0.17 11.20
N ASP A 127 3.91 0.93 10.86
CA ASP A 127 4.43 2.30 10.97
C ASP A 127 4.05 2.98 12.31
N GLY A 128 3.35 2.26 13.20
CA GLY A 128 2.89 2.74 14.50
C GLY A 128 1.44 3.23 14.54
N THR A 129 0.68 3.13 13.45
CA THR A 129 -0.77 3.39 13.44
C THR A 129 -1.57 2.22 14.02
N GLU A 130 -2.90 2.34 14.04
CA GLU A 130 -3.82 1.31 14.55
C GLU A 130 -3.93 0.14 13.57
N PHE A 131 -3.77 -1.09 14.08
CA PHE A 131 -3.95 -2.28 13.25
C PHE A 131 -5.40 -2.42 12.78
N GLY A 132 -5.57 -2.74 11.50
CA GLY A 132 -6.86 -3.04 10.89
C GLY A 132 -7.52 -1.85 10.19
N THR A 133 -6.92 -0.66 10.25
CA THR A 133 -7.42 0.56 9.61
C THR A 133 -6.30 1.26 8.84
N VAL A 134 -6.65 1.99 7.79
CA VAL A 134 -5.70 2.85 7.07
C VAL A 134 -6.01 4.28 7.46
N GLU A 135 -5.16 4.86 8.30
CA GLU A 135 -5.39 6.18 8.89
C GLU A 135 -4.98 7.31 7.94
N ASN A 136 -4.04 7.05 7.02
CA ASN A 136 -3.46 8.07 6.15
C ASN A 136 -3.60 7.71 4.67
N ALA A 137 -3.86 8.72 3.84
CA ALA A 137 -3.68 8.58 2.40
C ALA A 137 -2.20 8.29 2.11
N SER A 138 -1.95 7.46 1.11
CA SER A 138 -0.59 7.04 0.75
C SER A 138 -0.05 7.84 -0.43
N PRO A 139 1.26 8.10 -0.47
CA PRO A 139 1.86 8.76 -1.63
C PRO A 139 1.70 7.90 -2.90
N ILE A 140 1.49 8.57 -4.03
CA ILE A 140 1.57 7.95 -5.37
C ILE A 140 2.99 7.47 -5.68
N GLY A 141 3.14 6.69 -6.75
CA GLY A 141 4.44 6.20 -7.21
C GLY A 141 5.00 5.06 -6.37
N THR A 142 4.17 4.42 -5.55
CA THR A 142 4.51 3.20 -4.80
C THR A 142 3.74 2.01 -5.36
N THR A 143 4.28 0.81 -5.16
CA THR A 143 3.64 -0.45 -5.54
C THR A 143 3.53 -1.38 -4.34
N VAL A 144 3.25 -2.67 -4.54
CA VAL A 144 3.43 -3.66 -3.48
C VAL A 144 4.91 -4.08 -3.50
N GLU A 145 5.62 -3.74 -2.44
CA GLU A 145 7.07 -3.95 -2.29
C GLU A 145 7.35 -5.04 -1.26
N CYS A 146 8.63 -5.45 -1.15
CA CYS A 146 9.05 -6.52 -0.25
C CYS A 146 8.55 -6.34 1.18
N ALA A 147 8.58 -5.10 1.69
CA ALA A 147 8.19 -4.76 3.05
C ALA A 147 6.69 -4.96 3.32
N ALA A 148 5.84 -4.97 2.29
CA ALA A 148 4.43 -5.28 2.46
C ALA A 148 4.25 -6.70 3.05
N CYS A 149 5.04 -7.67 2.55
CA CYS A 149 4.94 -9.06 3.00
C CYS A 149 5.98 -9.44 4.06
N HIS A 150 7.15 -8.79 4.06
CA HIS A 150 8.28 -9.11 4.93
C HIS A 150 8.52 -8.02 5.98
N ASN A 151 7.83 -8.13 7.12
CA ASN A 151 8.01 -7.29 8.29
C ASN A 151 7.62 -8.06 9.57
N ASP A 152 7.89 -7.49 10.74
CA ASP A 152 7.66 -8.18 12.02
C ASP A 152 6.18 -8.48 12.31
N VAL A 153 5.25 -7.67 11.80
CA VAL A 153 3.81 -7.87 12.01
C VAL A 153 3.31 -9.06 11.18
N THR A 154 3.73 -9.13 9.92
CA THR A 154 3.23 -10.16 9.00
C THR A 154 3.69 -11.57 9.34
N LEU A 155 4.77 -11.72 10.13
CA LEU A 155 5.21 -13.01 10.68
C LEU A 155 4.19 -13.61 11.66
N GLY A 156 3.40 -12.78 12.33
CA GLY A 156 2.37 -13.20 13.29
C GLY A 156 0.96 -13.24 12.72
N LEU A 157 0.77 -12.85 11.44
CA LEU A 157 -0.54 -12.73 10.84
C LEU A 157 -1.13 -14.11 10.53
N THR A 158 -2.25 -14.46 11.17
CA THR A 158 -2.87 -15.79 11.09
C THR A 158 -4.38 -15.75 10.91
N SER A 159 -4.96 -14.56 10.70
CA SER A 159 -6.38 -14.37 10.45
C SER A 159 -6.67 -13.21 9.51
N VAL A 160 -7.88 -13.25 8.93
CA VAL A 160 -8.41 -12.23 8.02
C VAL A 160 -9.90 -12.04 8.32
N VAL A 161 -10.33 -10.78 8.43
CA VAL A 161 -11.75 -10.42 8.55
C VAL A 161 -12.30 -10.07 7.17
N PHE A 162 -13.25 -10.85 6.69
CA PHE A 162 -13.92 -10.63 5.41
C PHE A 162 -14.93 -9.47 5.48
N PRO A 163 -15.36 -8.92 4.33
CA PRO A 163 -16.41 -7.89 4.30
C PRO A 163 -17.76 -8.31 4.89
N SER A 164 -17.99 -9.61 5.14
CA SER A 164 -19.14 -10.14 5.88
C SER A 164 -19.02 -9.99 7.40
N GLY A 165 -17.86 -9.56 7.91
CA GLY A 165 -17.53 -9.56 9.33
C GLY A 165 -17.06 -10.91 9.86
N VAL A 166 -17.06 -11.97 9.04
CA VAL A 166 -16.52 -13.28 9.43
C VAL A 166 -15.00 -13.20 9.49
N GLU A 167 -14.44 -13.61 10.63
CA GLU A 167 -13.01 -13.83 10.77
C GLU A 167 -12.66 -15.28 10.45
N VAL A 168 -11.79 -15.46 9.46
CA VAL A 168 -11.14 -16.74 9.18
C VAL A 168 -9.81 -16.76 9.91
N MET A 169 -9.64 -17.73 10.81
CA MET A 169 -8.44 -17.93 11.64
C MET A 169 -7.67 -19.19 11.22
N GLY A 170 -6.46 -19.35 11.77
CA GLY A 170 -5.62 -20.53 11.54
C GLY A 170 -4.98 -20.54 10.16
N LEU A 171 -4.85 -19.36 9.55
CA LEU A 171 -4.15 -19.15 8.29
C LEU A 171 -2.64 -19.16 8.51
N GLY A 172 -1.92 -19.57 7.48
CA GLY A 172 -0.48 -19.42 7.37
C GLY A 172 -0.12 -18.14 6.62
N ASP A 173 0.91 -18.29 5.79
CA ASP A 173 1.52 -17.22 4.99
C ASP A 173 0.56 -16.57 3.98
N GLU A 174 -0.49 -17.28 3.59
CA GLU A 174 -1.56 -16.79 2.72
C GLU A 174 -2.42 -15.68 3.34
N SER A 175 -2.37 -15.52 4.67
CA SER A 175 -3.07 -14.44 5.38
C SER A 175 -2.73 -13.07 4.80
N ARG A 176 -1.46 -12.85 4.42
CA ARG A 176 -0.97 -11.62 3.77
C ARG A 176 -1.64 -11.36 2.43
N CYS A 177 -1.78 -12.38 1.59
CA CYS A 177 -2.41 -12.27 0.28
C CYS A 177 -3.90 -11.95 0.42
N MET A 178 -4.54 -12.62 1.37
CA MET A 178 -5.97 -12.53 1.61
C MET A 178 -6.39 -11.15 2.15
N GLN A 179 -5.50 -10.38 2.78
CA GLN A 179 -5.82 -9.01 3.23
C GLN A 179 -6.29 -8.11 2.08
N CYS A 180 -5.74 -8.30 0.88
CA CYS A 180 -6.08 -7.52 -0.31
C CYS A 180 -7.04 -8.28 -1.22
N HIS A 181 -6.82 -9.58 -1.43
CA HIS A 181 -7.61 -10.42 -2.33
C HIS A 181 -8.92 -10.98 -1.72
N GLN A 182 -9.35 -10.48 -0.56
CA GLN A 182 -10.64 -10.78 0.06
C GLN A 182 -11.84 -10.11 -0.60
N GLY A 183 -11.63 -9.14 -1.49
CA GLY A 183 -12.71 -8.29 -2.00
C GLY A 183 -13.19 -7.26 -0.96
N ARG A 184 -14.18 -6.45 -1.34
CA ARG A 184 -14.67 -5.30 -0.57
C ARG A 184 -16.18 -5.31 -0.31
N SER A 185 -16.86 -6.38 -0.69
CA SER A 185 -18.29 -6.54 -0.41
C SER A 185 -18.63 -7.99 -0.14
N SER A 186 -19.81 -8.21 0.42
CA SER A 186 -20.35 -9.53 0.71
C SER A 186 -21.86 -9.54 0.42
N LYS A 187 -22.50 -10.69 0.62
CA LYS A 187 -23.98 -10.78 0.66
C LYS A 187 -24.59 -9.69 1.54
N LEU A 188 -24.00 -9.40 2.71
CA LEU A 188 -24.53 -8.42 3.64
C LEU A 188 -24.49 -6.99 3.09
N THR A 189 -23.48 -6.65 2.28
CA THR A 189 -23.42 -5.35 1.60
C THR A 189 -24.54 -5.20 0.58
N VAL A 190 -24.87 -6.27 -0.15
CA VAL A 190 -25.98 -6.29 -1.10
C VAL A 190 -27.31 -6.17 -0.37
N ASP A 191 -27.52 -6.97 0.68
CA ASP A 191 -28.74 -6.91 1.49
C ASP A 191 -28.96 -5.51 2.07
N GLN A 192 -27.90 -4.87 2.57
CA GLN A 192 -27.99 -3.49 3.07
C GLN A 192 -28.39 -2.50 1.98
N GLY A 193 -27.84 -2.62 0.77
CA GLY A 193 -28.23 -1.79 -0.37
C GLY A 193 -29.70 -1.95 -0.77
N ILE A 194 -30.24 -3.18 -0.68
CA ILE A 194 -31.66 -3.47 -0.92
C ILE A 194 -32.53 -2.82 0.18
N ILE A 195 -32.12 -2.95 1.44
CA ILE A 195 -32.81 -2.35 2.59
C ILE A 195 -32.82 -0.82 2.51
N ASP A 196 -31.70 -0.21 2.13
CA ASP A 196 -31.56 1.24 1.99
C ASP A 196 -32.46 1.79 0.86
N ALA A 197 -32.75 0.97 -0.16
CA ALA A 197 -33.73 1.25 -1.21
C ALA A 197 -35.20 1.01 -0.76
N GLY A 198 -35.43 0.68 0.51
CA GLY A 198 -36.77 0.49 1.08
C GLY A 198 -37.43 -0.85 0.75
N LEU A 199 -36.63 -1.85 0.34
CA LEU A 199 -37.10 -3.18 -0.01
C LEU A 199 -36.67 -4.22 1.03
N ASP A 200 -37.39 -5.34 1.09
CA ASP A 200 -37.00 -6.50 1.87
C ASP A 200 -36.20 -7.50 0.98
N PRO A 201 -34.96 -7.88 1.35
CA PRO A 201 -34.11 -8.74 0.54
C PRO A 201 -34.63 -10.17 0.36
N VAL A 202 -35.66 -10.58 1.10
CA VAL A 202 -36.29 -11.91 1.02
C VAL A 202 -37.69 -11.83 0.43
N ALA A 203 -38.47 -10.81 0.80
CA ALA A 203 -39.86 -10.68 0.35
C ALA A 203 -40.00 -10.02 -1.03
N ASP A 204 -39.06 -9.15 -1.42
CA ASP A 204 -39.15 -8.30 -2.61
C ASP A 204 -38.18 -8.70 -3.75
N LEU A 205 -37.81 -9.98 -3.85
CA LEU A 205 -36.79 -10.49 -4.78
C LEU A 205 -36.97 -10.10 -6.26
N ASP A 206 -38.21 -9.92 -6.72
CA ASP A 206 -38.55 -9.58 -8.10
C ASP A 206 -39.05 -8.13 -8.27
N VAL A 207 -38.95 -7.31 -7.22
CA VAL A 207 -39.35 -5.90 -7.27
C VAL A 207 -38.26 -5.08 -7.92
N VAL A 208 -38.59 -4.47 -9.06
CA VAL A 208 -37.69 -3.53 -9.74
C VAL A 208 -37.68 -2.21 -8.98
N SER A 209 -36.49 -1.74 -8.61
CA SER A 209 -36.28 -0.43 -7.99
C SER A 209 -35.15 0.30 -8.70
N GLU A 210 -35.34 1.61 -8.93
CA GLU A 210 -34.30 2.50 -9.46
C GLU A 210 -33.27 2.92 -8.39
N ASP A 211 -33.61 2.72 -7.12
CA ASP A 211 -32.76 3.07 -5.98
C ASP A 211 -31.75 1.96 -5.63
N VAL A 212 -31.92 0.74 -6.16
CA VAL A 212 -30.96 -0.35 -5.99
C VAL A 212 -29.80 -0.21 -6.98
N GLY A 213 -28.63 0.15 -6.45
CA GLY A 213 -27.39 0.28 -7.22
C GLY A 213 -26.55 -1.01 -7.28
N PHE A 214 -25.53 -1.00 -8.14
CA PHE A 214 -24.55 -2.08 -8.21
C PHE A 214 -23.62 -2.08 -6.98
N THR A 215 -23.53 -3.21 -6.29
CA THR A 215 -22.53 -3.45 -5.23
C THR A 215 -21.27 -4.07 -5.84
N ASN A 216 -20.18 -3.31 -5.87
CA ASN A 216 -18.92 -3.78 -6.43
C ASN A 216 -18.09 -4.53 -5.37
N ILE A 217 -17.94 -5.85 -5.52
CA ILE A 217 -17.06 -6.68 -4.67
C ILE A 217 -15.57 -6.36 -4.83
N HIS A 218 -15.21 -5.54 -5.81
CA HIS A 218 -13.85 -5.19 -6.20
C HIS A 218 -13.11 -6.37 -6.86
N TYR A 219 -12.25 -6.06 -7.83
CA TYR A 219 -11.70 -7.03 -8.78
C TYR A 219 -10.89 -8.14 -8.09
N TYR A 220 -10.90 -9.35 -8.68
CA TYR A 220 -10.09 -10.50 -8.25
C TYR A 220 -10.20 -10.82 -6.75
N ALA A 221 -11.43 -10.89 -6.23
CA ALA A 221 -11.75 -11.36 -4.88
C ALA A 221 -11.53 -12.88 -4.72
N ALA A 222 -10.30 -13.33 -4.97
CA ALA A 222 -9.91 -14.74 -5.01
C ALA A 222 -10.13 -15.43 -3.66
N ALA A 223 -9.82 -14.75 -2.54
CA ALA A 223 -10.02 -15.33 -1.22
C ALA A 223 -11.51 -15.48 -0.89
N ALA A 224 -12.35 -14.51 -1.24
CA ALA A 224 -13.80 -14.64 -1.05
C ALA A 224 -14.40 -15.75 -1.93
N THR A 225 -13.86 -15.93 -3.14
CA THR A 225 -14.23 -17.04 -4.03
C THR A 225 -13.82 -18.39 -3.45
N LEU A 226 -12.58 -18.51 -2.96
CA LEU A 226 -12.05 -19.74 -2.34
C LEU A 226 -12.83 -20.12 -1.08
N TYR A 227 -13.14 -19.16 -0.22
CA TYR A 227 -13.82 -19.42 1.05
C TYR A 227 -15.36 -19.52 0.91
N GLY A 228 -15.91 -19.24 -0.27
CA GLY A 228 -17.32 -19.44 -0.61
C GLY A 228 -18.27 -19.00 0.50
N LYS A 229 -19.08 -19.93 1.00
CA LYS A 229 -20.06 -19.67 2.07
C LYS A 229 -19.46 -19.19 3.38
N VAL A 230 -18.23 -19.57 3.68
CA VAL A 230 -17.56 -19.10 4.91
C VAL A 230 -17.35 -17.59 4.85
N ALA A 231 -16.91 -17.06 3.70
CA ALA A 231 -16.67 -15.63 3.51
C ALA A 231 -17.94 -14.85 3.15
N MET A 232 -18.96 -15.51 2.61
CA MET A 232 -20.18 -14.88 2.05
C MET A 232 -19.85 -13.85 0.96
N GLY A 233 -18.83 -14.13 0.14
CA GLY A 233 -18.40 -13.25 -0.94
C GLY A 233 -19.42 -13.15 -2.07
N GLY A 234 -20.02 -14.28 -2.45
CA GLY A 234 -21.14 -14.32 -3.38
C GLY A 234 -22.47 -14.01 -2.70
N TYR A 235 -23.49 -13.66 -3.49
CA TYR A 235 -24.85 -13.58 -2.96
C TYR A 235 -25.44 -14.97 -2.76
N GLU A 236 -25.94 -15.22 -1.56
CA GLU A 236 -26.56 -16.49 -1.18
C GLU A 236 -28.04 -16.26 -0.86
N TYR A 237 -28.92 -17.06 -1.45
CA TYR A 237 -30.35 -17.01 -1.19
C TYR A 237 -30.69 -17.79 0.08
N ASP A 238 -31.61 -17.24 0.87
CA ASP A 238 -32.08 -17.85 2.10
C ASP A 238 -32.67 -19.26 1.88
N GLY A 239 -32.35 -20.16 2.81
CA GLY A 239 -32.82 -21.55 2.79
C GLY A 239 -32.16 -22.44 1.72
N LYS A 240 -31.14 -21.95 1.01
CA LYS A 240 -30.35 -22.76 0.08
C LYS A 240 -29.04 -23.25 0.72
N ALA A 241 -28.49 -24.32 0.15
CA ALA A 241 -27.19 -24.84 0.52
C ALA A 241 -26.14 -24.36 -0.49
N TYR A 242 -25.01 -23.92 0.03
CA TYR A 242 -23.85 -23.46 -0.73
C TYR A 242 -22.62 -24.17 -0.18
N ASP A 243 -21.65 -24.43 -1.06
CA ASP A 243 -20.37 -24.99 -0.66
C ASP A 243 -19.62 -23.99 0.23
N GLY A 244 -18.90 -24.54 1.22
CA GLY A 244 -18.10 -23.78 2.17
C GLY A 244 -16.85 -23.20 1.52
N LYS A 245 -15.69 -23.56 2.06
CA LYS A 245 -14.42 -23.37 1.34
C LYS A 245 -14.36 -24.39 0.19
N PHE A 246 -13.88 -23.97 -0.97
CA PHE A 246 -13.46 -24.88 -2.02
C PHE A 246 -12.15 -25.55 -1.58
N ASP A 247 -12.29 -26.69 -0.92
CA ASP A 247 -11.16 -27.48 -0.45
C ASP A 247 -10.52 -28.23 -1.62
N HIS A 248 -9.19 -28.19 -1.69
CA HIS A 248 -8.41 -29.05 -2.58
C HIS A 248 -7.81 -30.24 -1.82
N VAL A 249 -7.09 -31.12 -2.52
CA VAL A 249 -6.33 -32.19 -1.86
C VAL A 249 -5.28 -31.62 -0.90
N ALA A 250 -4.96 -32.35 0.16
CA ALA A 250 -3.94 -31.94 1.13
C ALA A 250 -2.62 -31.57 0.43
N GLY A 251 -2.09 -30.39 0.76
CA GLY A 251 -0.91 -29.80 0.13
C GLY A 251 -1.19 -28.83 -1.02
N TYR A 252 -2.47 -28.59 -1.37
CA TYR A 252 -2.91 -27.61 -2.37
C TYR A 252 -4.04 -26.72 -1.85
N ASP A 253 -3.98 -26.32 -0.57
CA ASP A 253 -5.14 -25.73 0.12
C ASP A 253 -4.92 -24.29 0.61
N SER A 254 -3.77 -23.70 0.24
CA SER A 254 -3.41 -22.30 0.47
C SER A 254 -3.07 -21.58 -0.84
N CYS A 255 -3.04 -20.24 -0.80
CA CYS A 255 -2.69 -19.43 -1.98
C CYS A 255 -1.29 -19.78 -2.51
N ILE A 256 -0.32 -19.98 -1.62
CA ILE A 256 1.09 -20.22 -1.97
C ILE A 256 1.37 -21.66 -2.41
N ASP A 257 0.46 -22.59 -2.19
CA ASP A 257 0.57 -23.92 -2.77
C ASP A 257 0.35 -23.85 -4.29
N CYS A 258 -0.62 -23.04 -4.73
CA CYS A 258 -0.97 -22.87 -6.14
C CYS A 258 -0.19 -21.76 -6.85
N HIS A 259 0.17 -20.69 -6.14
CA HIS A 259 0.87 -19.52 -6.70
C HIS A 259 2.30 -19.40 -6.18
N ASN A 260 3.20 -18.92 -7.03
CA ASN A 260 4.53 -18.54 -6.57
C ASN A 260 4.46 -17.15 -5.91
N PRO A 261 4.95 -16.98 -4.65
CA PRO A 261 4.83 -15.71 -3.94
C PRO A 261 5.71 -14.58 -4.51
N HIS A 262 6.71 -14.88 -5.34
CA HIS A 262 7.61 -13.88 -5.92
C HIS A 262 7.31 -13.59 -7.40
N THR A 263 6.95 -14.59 -8.21
CA THR A 263 6.57 -14.35 -9.61
C THR A 263 5.07 -14.07 -9.76
N LEU A 264 4.25 -14.44 -8.77
CA LEU A 264 2.77 -14.43 -8.77
C LEU A 264 2.12 -15.38 -9.77
N GLU A 265 2.91 -16.04 -10.60
CA GLU A 265 2.43 -17.02 -11.57
C GLU A 265 1.83 -18.24 -10.86
N VAL A 266 0.81 -18.81 -11.50
CA VAL A 266 0.24 -20.09 -11.10
C VAL A 266 1.22 -21.20 -11.48
N LYS A 267 1.43 -22.15 -10.58
CA LYS A 267 2.28 -23.34 -10.82
C LYS A 267 1.54 -24.39 -11.66
N VAL A 268 1.14 -24.01 -12.88
CA VAL A 268 0.25 -24.81 -13.75
C VAL A 268 0.77 -26.24 -13.99
N ASP A 269 2.09 -26.41 -14.08
CA ASP A 269 2.71 -27.73 -14.27
C ASP A 269 2.37 -28.73 -13.15
N GLU A 270 2.16 -28.25 -11.93
CA GLU A 270 1.75 -29.10 -10.80
C GLU A 270 0.30 -29.60 -10.96
N CYS A 271 -0.56 -28.79 -11.58
CA CYS A 271 -1.97 -29.13 -11.81
C CYS A 271 -2.15 -30.28 -12.81
N PHE A 272 -1.27 -30.37 -13.82
CA PHE A 272 -1.31 -31.40 -14.86
C PHE A 272 -1.05 -32.81 -14.33
N GLY A 273 -0.56 -32.95 -13.09
CA GLY A 273 -0.47 -34.25 -12.43
C GLY A 273 -1.83 -34.93 -12.21
N CYS A 274 -2.91 -34.15 -12.07
CA CYS A 274 -4.26 -34.65 -11.78
C CYS A 274 -5.35 -34.17 -12.76
N HIS A 275 -5.12 -33.09 -13.51
CA HIS A 275 -6.11 -32.48 -14.42
C HIS A 275 -5.61 -32.46 -15.87
N THR A 276 -6.34 -33.12 -16.79
CA THR A 276 -6.00 -33.28 -18.23
C THR A 276 -7.09 -32.73 -19.14
#